data_AF-A0A7Y2HQM4-F1
#
_entry.id   AF-A0A7Y2HQM4-F1
#
_cell.length_a   1.000
_cell.length_b   1.000
_cell.length_c   1.000
_cell.angle_alpha   90.00
_cell.angle_beta   90.00
_cell.angle_gamma   90.00
#
_symmetry.space_group_name_H-M   'P 1'
#
loop_
_entity.id
_entity.type
_entity.pdbx_description
1 polymer ?
#
loop_
_entity_poly.entity_id
_entity_poly.type
_entity_poly.pdbx_seq_one_letter_code
_entity_poly.pdbx_strand_id
1 'polypeptide(L)'
;MTPTNAHPEPPALPSGLLFAIVVLTLVAVLVGTDLILDGRSGAEPLHLVLEGALMVLSAGAAARLWWHLRRARRSVVLLERDVGHARAEAARWRDETSELLDGLGASIARQFDRWTLTDAERSVALLLLKGLSHREVARVRQTSERTVRQQARNVYRKAGLTGRSELSAFFLEDLLLPPTGLLGEEGPASPSSP
;
A
#
# COMPACT_ATOMS: atom_id res chain seq x y z
N MET A 1 -15.55 -13.58 -15.90
CA MET A 1 -14.93 -12.33 -16.41
C MET A 1 -13.50 -12.28 -15.89
N THR A 2 -12.53 -12.66 -16.72
CA THR A 2 -11.10 -12.63 -16.41
C THR A 2 -10.58 -11.20 -16.53
N PRO A 3 -9.83 -10.66 -15.55
CA PRO A 3 -9.23 -9.35 -15.69
C PRO A 3 -8.17 -9.40 -16.81
N THR A 4 -8.30 -8.49 -17.76
CA THR A 4 -7.33 -8.24 -18.82
C THR A 4 -6.00 -7.82 -18.17
N ASN A 5 -4.98 -8.67 -18.29
CA ASN A 5 -3.62 -8.37 -17.87
C ASN A 5 -3.06 -7.32 -18.84
N ALA A 6 -3.34 -6.05 -18.58
CA ALA A 6 -2.66 -4.94 -19.24
C ALA A 6 -1.21 -4.95 -18.77
N HIS A 7 -0.30 -5.46 -19.60
CA HIS A 7 1.12 -5.23 -19.40
C HIS A 7 1.39 -3.72 -19.43
N PRO A 8 2.20 -3.19 -18.49
CA PRO A 8 2.60 -1.80 -18.54
C PRO A 8 3.44 -1.58 -19.80
N GLU A 9 2.87 -0.86 -20.78
CA GLU A 9 3.60 -0.31 -21.92
C GLU A 9 4.80 0.47 -21.36
N PRO A 10 6.04 0.21 -21.84
CA PRO A 10 7.20 0.94 -21.36
C PRO A 10 6.98 2.43 -21.61
N PRO A 11 7.47 3.32 -20.72
CA PRO A 11 7.23 4.76 -20.86
C PRO A 11 7.75 5.23 -22.22
N ALA A 12 6.81 5.55 -23.11
CA ALA A 12 7.09 6.18 -24.38
C ALA A 12 7.91 7.44 -24.09
N LEU A 13 9.05 7.57 -24.77
CA LEU A 13 9.81 8.82 -24.68
C LEU A 13 8.88 9.95 -25.09
N PRO A 14 8.82 11.06 -24.35
CA PRO A 14 8.01 12.20 -24.78
C PRO A 14 8.51 12.58 -26.17
N SER A 15 7.61 12.53 -27.16
CA SER A 15 7.92 12.65 -28.59
C SER A 15 8.73 13.91 -28.90
N GLY A 16 8.52 14.98 -28.14
CA GLY A 16 9.29 16.23 -28.23
C GLY A 16 10.77 16.10 -27.87
N LEU A 17 11.15 15.25 -26.90
CA LEU A 17 12.55 15.05 -26.54
C LEU A 17 13.31 14.21 -27.56
N LEU A 18 12.65 13.18 -28.12
CA LEU A 18 13.20 12.40 -29.23
C LEU A 18 13.43 13.27 -30.46
N PHE A 19 12.42 14.08 -30.82
CA PHE A 19 12.52 15.03 -31.92
C PHE A 19 13.70 16.00 -31.71
N ALA A 20 13.85 16.56 -30.51
CA ALA A 20 14.96 17.47 -30.19
C ALA A 20 16.34 16.79 -30.33
N ILE A 21 16.51 15.55 -29.85
CA ILE A 21 17.78 14.82 -30.01
C ILE A 21 18.09 14.58 -31.49
N VAL A 22 17.10 14.15 -32.28
CA VAL A 22 17.27 13.90 -33.71
C VAL A 22 17.67 15.18 -34.44
N VAL A 23 16.97 16.29 -34.19
CA VAL A 23 17.27 17.58 -34.79
C VAL A 23 18.68 18.07 -34.42
N LEU A 24 19.06 18.00 -33.14
CA LEU A 24 20.40 18.42 -32.69
C LEU A 24 21.51 17.55 -33.29
N THR A 25 21.27 16.23 -33.42
CA THR A 25 22.22 15.32 -34.04
C THR A 25 22.37 15.61 -35.53
N LEU A 26 21.26 15.88 -36.22
CA LEU A 26 21.27 16.24 -37.64
C LEU A 26 22.02 17.55 -37.89
N VAL A 27 21.77 18.58 -37.07
CA VAL A 27 22.48 19.85 -37.14
C VAL A 27 23.99 19.64 -36.93
N ALA A 28 24.39 18.85 -35.92
CA ALA A 28 25.79 18.57 -35.66
C ALA A 28 26.48 17.85 -36.85
N VAL A 29 25.80 16.91 -37.51
CA VAL A 29 26.32 16.22 -38.69
C VAL A 29 26.45 17.15 -39.90
N LEU A 30 25.45 18.01 -40.13
CA LEU A 30 25.48 18.97 -41.24
C LEU A 30 26.66 19.94 -41.10
N VAL A 31 26.79 20.55 -39.91
CA VAL A 31 27.86 21.51 -39.58
C VAL A 31 29.24 20.83 -39.61
N GLY A 32 29.35 19.60 -39.11
CA GLY A 32 30.60 18.85 -39.17
C GLY A 32 31.03 18.50 -40.60
N THR A 33 30.06 18.32 -41.51
CA THR A 33 30.35 18.06 -42.93
C THR A 33 30.87 19.31 -43.62
N ASP A 34 30.28 20.47 -43.34
CA ASP A 34 30.70 21.78 -43.89
C ASP A 34 32.13 22.11 -43.43
N LEU A 35 32.41 21.96 -42.13
CA LEU A 35 33.73 22.19 -41.53
C LEU A 35 34.85 21.35 -42.20
N ILE A 36 34.56 20.10 -42.59
CA ILE A 36 35.52 19.21 -43.26
C ILE A 36 35.78 19.64 -44.71
N LEU A 37 34.75 20.11 -45.40
CA LEU A 37 34.84 20.58 -46.78
C LEU A 37 35.61 21.90 -46.84
N ASP A 38 35.29 22.85 -45.96
CA ASP A 38 35.88 24.19 -45.94
C ASP A 38 37.29 24.26 -45.35
N GLY A 39 37.62 23.36 -44.42
CA GLY A 39 38.97 23.21 -43.89
C GLY A 39 40.02 22.82 -44.94
N ARG A 40 39.59 22.32 -46.11
CA ARG A 40 40.48 21.95 -47.23
C ARG A 40 40.66 23.08 -48.25
N SER A 41 39.80 24.09 -48.24
CA SER A 41 39.73 25.16 -49.25
C SER A 41 40.29 26.51 -48.78
N GLY A 42 40.72 26.64 -47.51
CA GLY A 42 41.28 27.88 -46.98
C GLY A 42 40.23 28.95 -46.62
N ALA A 43 39.11 28.53 -46.02
CA ALA A 43 38.00 29.39 -45.62
C ALA A 43 38.36 30.44 -44.55
N GLU A 44 37.51 31.47 -44.40
CA GLU A 44 37.71 32.52 -43.39
C GLU A 44 37.70 31.96 -41.95
N PRO A 45 38.61 32.41 -41.06
CA PRO A 45 38.70 31.92 -39.68
C PRO A 45 37.41 32.07 -38.86
N LEU A 46 36.59 33.09 -39.15
CA LEU A 46 35.34 33.34 -38.44
C LEU A 46 34.30 32.23 -38.68
N HIS A 47 34.23 31.71 -39.91
CA HIS A 47 33.29 30.66 -40.31
C HIS A 47 33.58 29.35 -39.56
N LEU A 48 34.85 28.93 -39.57
CA LEU A 48 35.34 27.76 -38.83
C LEU A 48 35.07 27.84 -37.31
N VAL A 49 35.21 29.03 -36.72
CA VAL A 49 34.96 29.24 -35.29
C VAL A 49 33.46 29.15 -34.97
N LEU A 50 32.59 29.75 -35.79
CA LEU A 50 31.15 29.71 -35.60
C LEU A 50 30.58 28.29 -35.76
N GLU A 51 31.02 27.56 -36.77
CA GLU A 51 30.64 26.17 -37.00
C GLU A 51 31.11 25.24 -35.87
N GLY A 52 32.37 25.39 -35.45
CA GLY A 52 32.90 24.66 -34.29
C GLY A 52 32.10 24.92 -33.02
N ALA A 53 31.73 26.19 -32.76
CA ALA A 53 30.91 26.56 -31.62
C ALA A 53 29.50 25.94 -31.69
N LEU A 54 28.86 25.97 -32.86
CA LEU A 54 27.54 25.38 -33.07
C LEU A 54 27.55 23.85 -32.90
N MET A 55 28.62 23.19 -33.36
CA MET A 55 28.81 21.74 -33.18
C MET A 55 28.94 21.37 -31.70
N VAL A 56 29.76 22.11 -30.95
CA VAL A 56 29.94 21.88 -29.49
C VAL A 56 28.64 22.11 -28.73
N LEU A 57 27.91 23.18 -29.04
CA LEU A 57 26.62 23.48 -28.40
C LEU A 57 25.58 22.38 -28.68
N SER A 58 25.49 21.92 -29.93
CA SER A 58 24.53 20.89 -30.34
C SER A 58 24.85 19.54 -29.71
N ALA A 59 26.13 19.13 -29.72
CA ALA A 59 26.58 17.89 -29.08
C ALA A 59 26.39 17.93 -27.56
N GLY A 60 26.71 19.06 -26.92
CA GLY A 60 26.51 19.26 -25.49
C GLY A 60 25.04 19.20 -25.09
N ALA A 61 24.15 19.85 -25.86
CA ALA A 61 22.71 19.82 -25.65
C ALA A 61 22.16 18.39 -25.80
N ALA A 62 22.56 17.65 -26.83
CA ALA A 62 22.17 16.26 -27.04
C ALA A 62 22.63 15.35 -25.90
N ALA A 63 23.89 15.48 -25.46
CA ALA A 63 24.45 14.70 -24.35
C ALA A 63 23.73 14.98 -23.02
N ARG A 64 23.46 16.26 -22.72
CA ARG A 64 22.70 16.66 -21.52
C ARG A 64 21.29 16.08 -21.52
N LEU A 65 20.60 16.14 -22.66
CA LEU A 65 19.23 15.65 -22.78
C LEU A 65 19.15 14.13 -22.65
N TRP A 66 20.11 13.44 -23.27
CA TRP A 66 20.27 12.00 -23.14
C TRP A 66 20.56 11.58 -21.69
N TRP A 67 21.42 12.30 -20.97
CA TRP A 67 21.66 12.06 -19.55
C TRP A 67 20.38 12.24 -18.73
N HIS A 68 19.62 13.31 -18.98
CA HIS A 68 18.38 13.60 -18.28
C HIS A 68 17.33 12.50 -18.48
N LEU A 69 17.16 12.04 -19.73
CA LEU A 69 16.29 10.91 -20.08
C LEU A 69 16.71 9.61 -19.41
N ARG A 70 18.01 9.31 -19.41
CA ARG A 70 18.54 8.10 -18.74
C ARG A 70 18.31 8.15 -17.23
N ARG A 71 18.48 9.32 -16.60
CA ARG A 71 18.23 9.51 -15.18
C ARG A 71 16.75 9.34 -14.84
N ALA A 72 15.86 9.97 -15.61
CA ALA A 72 14.42 9.86 -15.43
C ALA A 72 13.91 8.41 -15.59
N ARG A 73 14.38 7.70 -16.62
CA ARG A 73 14.02 6.29 -16.86
C ARG A 73 14.45 5.36 -15.73
N ARG A 74 15.64 5.55 -15.17
CA ARG A 74 16.13 4.74 -14.03
C ARG A 74 15.25 4.93 -12.80
N SER A 75 14.79 6.16 -12.54
CA SER A 75 13.90 6.43 -11.41
C SER A 75 12.55 5.74 -11.55
N VAL A 76 11.95 5.71 -12.74
CA VAL A 76 10.66 5.02 -12.96
C VAL A 76 10.77 3.53 -12.64
N VAL A 77 11.81 2.85 -13.13
CA VAL A 77 12.00 1.41 -12.89
C VAL A 77 12.22 1.09 -11.41
N LEU A 78 12.92 1.96 -10.67
CA LEU A 78 13.11 1.78 -9.23
C LEU A 78 11.79 1.98 -8.48
N LEU A 79 11.03 3.03 -8.79
CA LEU A 79 9.74 3.31 -8.17
C LEU A 79 8.72 2.17 -8.42
N GLU A 80 8.67 1.63 -9.63
CA GLU A 80 7.79 0.50 -9.95
C GLU A 80 8.14 -0.74 -9.13
N ARG A 81 9.44 -1.00 -8.91
CA ARG A 81 9.88 -2.10 -8.05
C ARG A 81 9.48 -1.87 -6.60
N ASP A 82 9.72 -0.69 -6.05
CA ASP A 82 9.39 -0.37 -4.65
C ASP A 82 7.88 -0.50 -4.39
N VAL A 83 7.06 -0.01 -5.32
CA VAL A 83 5.60 -0.16 -5.26
C VAL A 83 5.20 -1.64 -5.35
N GLY A 84 5.85 -2.42 -6.21
CA GLY A 84 5.62 -3.87 -6.31
C GLY A 84 5.93 -4.60 -5.01
N HIS A 85 7.08 -4.30 -4.39
CA HIS A 85 7.49 -4.87 -3.11
C HIS A 85 6.53 -4.49 -1.98
N ALA A 86 6.19 -3.21 -1.84
CA ALA A 86 5.25 -2.74 -0.82
C ALA A 86 3.86 -3.38 -0.97
N ARG A 87 3.37 -3.55 -2.22
CA ARG A 87 2.09 -4.23 -2.47
C ARG A 87 2.13 -5.72 -2.13
N ALA A 88 3.24 -6.40 -2.44
CA ALA A 88 3.41 -7.81 -2.11
C ALA A 88 3.50 -8.04 -0.60
N GLU A 89 4.21 -7.16 0.12
CA GLU A 89 4.28 -7.20 1.58
C GLU A 89 2.92 -6.92 2.22
N ALA A 90 2.19 -5.90 1.75
CA ALA A 90 0.83 -5.63 2.21
C ALA A 90 -0.14 -6.79 1.90
N ALA A 91 0.04 -7.50 0.79
CA ALA A 91 -0.75 -8.69 0.47
C ALA A 91 -0.45 -9.84 1.43
N ARG A 92 0.84 -10.17 1.65
CA ARG A 92 1.24 -11.20 2.61
C ARG A 92 0.72 -10.90 4.02
N TRP A 93 0.89 -9.67 4.48
CA TRP A 93 0.38 -9.25 5.79
C TRP A 93 -1.14 -9.43 5.89
N ARG A 94 -1.89 -9.10 4.83
CA ARG A 94 -3.35 -9.31 4.80
C ARG A 94 -3.70 -10.79 4.86
N ASP A 95 -2.99 -11.64 4.13
CA ASP A 95 -3.27 -13.08 4.11
C ASP A 95 -2.96 -13.72 5.47
N GLU A 96 -1.79 -13.42 6.06
CA GLU A 96 -1.39 -13.86 7.40
C GLU A 96 -2.39 -13.37 8.48
N THR A 97 -2.83 -12.12 8.38
CA THR A 97 -3.82 -11.56 9.31
C THR A 97 -5.21 -12.14 9.07
N SER A 98 -5.59 -12.47 7.83
CA SER A 98 -6.92 -13.02 7.50
C SER A 98 -7.14 -14.34 8.21
N GLU A 99 -6.14 -15.22 8.25
CA GLU A 99 -6.25 -16.51 8.95
C GLU A 99 -6.54 -16.33 10.45
N LEU A 100 -5.86 -15.38 11.11
CA LEU A 100 -6.10 -15.05 12.52
C LEU A 100 -7.48 -14.42 12.75
N LEU A 101 -7.88 -13.49 11.88
CA LEU A 101 -9.18 -12.82 11.95
C LEU A 101 -10.35 -13.77 11.68
N ASP A 102 -10.18 -14.72 10.76
CA ASP A 102 -11.17 -15.75 10.47
C ASP A 102 -11.36 -16.68 11.68
N GLY A 103 -10.26 -17.05 12.35
CA GLY A 103 -10.30 -17.81 13.59
C GLY A 103 -11.06 -17.08 14.71
N LEU A 104 -10.80 -15.79 14.90
CA LEU A 104 -11.52 -14.94 15.85
C LEU A 104 -13.01 -14.83 15.50
N GLY A 105 -13.34 -14.55 14.24
CA GLY A 105 -14.71 -14.47 13.75
C GLY A 105 -15.50 -15.76 14.00
N ALA A 106 -14.88 -16.92 13.74
CA ALA A 106 -15.45 -18.23 14.03
C ALA A 106 -15.65 -18.46 15.54
N SER A 107 -14.73 -17.99 16.39
CA SER A 107 -14.88 -18.09 17.85
C SER A 107 -16.05 -17.24 18.37
N ILE A 108 -16.18 -16.01 17.87
CA ILE A 108 -17.31 -15.12 18.19
C ILE A 108 -18.64 -15.77 17.77
N ALA A 109 -18.72 -16.33 16.56
CA ALA A 109 -19.92 -17.02 16.08
C ALA A 109 -20.32 -18.19 17.00
N ARG A 110 -19.37 -19.05 17.38
CA ARG A 110 -19.60 -20.16 18.31
C ARG A 110 -20.08 -19.68 19.68
N GLN A 111 -19.55 -18.57 20.19
CA GLN A 111 -20.02 -18.00 21.45
C GLN A 111 -21.45 -17.46 21.35
N PHE A 112 -21.81 -16.83 20.23
CA PHE A 112 -23.18 -16.38 20.00
C PHE A 112 -24.17 -17.52 19.86
N ASP A 113 -23.75 -18.66 19.29
CA ASP A 113 -24.53 -19.90 19.29
C ASP A 113 -24.75 -20.41 20.72
N ARG A 114 -23.69 -20.45 21.56
CA ARG A 114 -23.79 -20.84 22.98
C ARG A 114 -24.75 -19.96 23.78
N TRP A 115 -24.75 -18.65 23.52
CA TRP A 115 -25.70 -17.71 24.13
C TRP A 115 -27.09 -17.75 23.49
N THR A 116 -27.33 -18.60 22.49
CA THR A 116 -28.62 -18.74 21.80
C THR A 116 -29.13 -17.41 21.24
N LEU A 117 -28.22 -16.60 20.70
CA LEU A 117 -28.58 -15.31 20.10
C LEU A 117 -29.30 -15.52 18.77
N THR A 118 -30.38 -14.77 18.55
CA THR A 118 -31.06 -14.64 17.25
C THR A 118 -30.21 -13.84 16.27
N ASP A 119 -30.48 -13.93 14.97
CA ASP A 119 -29.73 -13.17 13.95
C ASP A 119 -29.75 -11.65 14.18
N ALA A 120 -30.89 -11.13 14.68
CA ALA A 120 -31.02 -9.73 15.03
C ALA A 120 -30.14 -9.35 16.24
N GLU A 121 -30.04 -10.23 17.24
CA GLU A 121 -29.18 -10.05 18.42
C GLU A 121 -27.70 -10.17 18.06
N ARG A 122 -27.31 -11.16 17.23
CA ARG A 122 -25.95 -11.32 16.69
C ARG A 122 -25.49 -10.08 15.97
N SER A 123 -26.35 -9.54 15.09
CA SER A 123 -26.06 -8.31 14.35
C SER A 123 -25.82 -7.12 15.28
N VAL A 124 -26.60 -6.98 16.36
CA VAL A 124 -26.41 -5.91 17.35
C VAL A 124 -25.14 -6.14 18.14
N ALA A 125 -24.88 -7.36 18.61
CA ALA A 125 -23.70 -7.71 19.38
C ALA A 125 -22.39 -7.43 18.60
N LEU A 126 -22.31 -7.82 17.32
CA LEU A 126 -21.14 -7.52 16.47
C LEU A 126 -20.86 -6.03 16.35
N LEU A 127 -21.91 -5.22 16.13
CA LEU A 127 -21.74 -3.78 15.97
C LEU A 127 -21.36 -3.10 17.31
N LEU A 128 -21.85 -3.62 18.44
CA LEU A 128 -21.44 -3.18 19.76
C LEU A 128 -19.97 -3.52 20.06
N LEU A 129 -19.51 -4.72 19.68
CA LEU A 129 -18.11 -5.14 19.77
C LEU A 129 -17.20 -4.28 18.88
N LYS A 130 -17.68 -3.86 17.71
CA LYS A 130 -17.00 -2.90 16.82
C LYS A 130 -16.94 -1.48 17.41
N GLY A 131 -17.55 -1.23 18.56
CA GLY A 131 -17.47 0.05 19.24
C GLY A 131 -18.60 1.03 18.91
N LEU A 132 -19.61 0.63 18.13
CA LEU A 132 -20.71 1.53 17.76
C LEU A 132 -21.65 1.78 18.95
N SER A 133 -22.10 3.03 19.10
CA SER A 133 -23.19 3.40 20.00
C SER A 133 -24.54 2.86 19.53
N HIS A 134 -25.52 2.73 20.42
CA HIS A 134 -26.87 2.26 20.04
C HIS A 134 -27.49 3.10 18.91
N ARG A 135 -27.22 4.41 18.87
CA ARG A 135 -27.67 5.32 17.80
C ARG A 135 -27.02 5.00 16.46
N GLU A 136 -25.72 4.68 16.45
CA GLU A 136 -25.01 4.30 15.22
C GLU A 136 -25.44 2.92 14.73
N VAL A 137 -25.62 1.96 15.64
CA VAL A 137 -26.18 0.64 15.33
C VAL A 137 -27.58 0.78 14.73
N ALA A 138 -28.41 1.65 15.29
CA ALA A 138 -29.76 1.92 14.79
C ALA A 138 -29.73 2.46 13.36
N ARG A 139 -28.81 3.39 13.06
CA ARG A 139 -28.59 3.93 11.71
C ARG A 139 -28.12 2.86 10.73
N VAL A 140 -27.13 2.03 11.12
CA VAL A 140 -26.59 0.96 10.26
C VAL A 140 -27.64 -0.11 9.96
N ARG A 141 -28.44 -0.48 10.96
CA ARG A 141 -29.49 -1.50 10.84
C ARG A 141 -30.83 -0.96 10.37
N GLN A 142 -30.92 0.34 10.05
CA GLN A 142 -32.15 1.03 9.65
C GLN A 142 -33.34 0.71 10.59
N THR A 143 -33.10 0.75 11.90
CA THR A 143 -34.09 0.44 12.93
C THR A 143 -34.11 1.51 14.02
N SER A 144 -35.06 1.44 14.96
CA SER A 144 -35.13 2.42 16.05
C SER A 144 -34.05 2.16 17.11
N GLU A 145 -33.54 3.22 17.73
CA GLU A 145 -32.60 3.10 18.85
C GLU A 145 -33.22 2.38 20.05
N ARG A 146 -34.54 2.50 20.25
CA ARG A 146 -35.29 1.73 21.25
C ARG A 146 -35.19 0.23 20.97
N THR A 147 -35.36 -0.18 19.71
CA THR A 147 -35.22 -1.58 19.28
C THR A 147 -33.81 -2.09 19.54
N VAL A 148 -32.78 -1.32 19.17
CA VAL A 148 -31.39 -1.69 19.44
C VAL A 148 -31.11 -1.85 20.93
N ARG A 149 -31.58 -0.91 21.77
CA ARG A 149 -31.44 -1.01 23.23
C ARG A 149 -32.11 -2.26 23.79
N GLN A 150 -33.29 -2.61 23.29
CA GLN A 150 -33.99 -3.82 23.72
C GLN A 150 -33.22 -5.08 23.33
N GLN A 151 -32.70 -5.15 22.09
CA GLN A 151 -31.91 -6.28 21.63
C GLN A 151 -30.58 -6.39 22.38
N ALA A 152 -29.90 -5.28 22.65
CA ALA A 152 -28.68 -5.27 23.47
C ALA A 152 -28.92 -5.80 24.89
N ARG A 153 -30.02 -5.40 25.54
CA ARG A 153 -30.41 -5.95 26.85
C ARG A 153 -30.67 -7.45 26.80
N ASN A 154 -31.29 -7.95 25.74
CA ASN A 154 -31.49 -9.38 25.57
C ASN A 154 -30.15 -10.11 25.39
N VAL A 155 -29.21 -9.55 24.62
CA VAL A 155 -27.85 -10.08 24.47
C VAL A 155 -27.17 -10.18 25.83
N TYR A 156 -27.12 -9.10 26.61
CA TYR A 156 -26.48 -9.10 27.93
C TYR A 156 -27.10 -10.13 28.87
N ARG A 157 -28.45 -10.20 28.92
CA ARG A 157 -29.16 -11.19 29.74
C ARG A 157 -28.84 -12.63 29.33
N LYS A 158 -28.81 -12.93 28.02
CA LYS A 158 -28.48 -14.27 27.50
C LYS A 158 -27.00 -14.64 27.71
N ALA A 159 -26.13 -13.64 27.69
CA ALA A 159 -24.70 -13.81 27.91
C ALA A 159 -24.31 -13.90 29.40
N GLY A 160 -25.22 -13.53 30.31
CA GLY A 160 -24.90 -13.42 31.74
C GLY A 160 -24.04 -12.20 32.07
N LEU A 161 -24.07 -11.16 31.22
CA LEU A 161 -23.24 -9.96 31.35
C LEU A 161 -24.11 -8.77 31.78
N THR A 162 -23.51 -7.78 32.44
CA THR A 162 -24.21 -6.60 32.95
C THR A 162 -24.34 -5.48 31.92
N GLY A 163 -23.50 -5.49 30.88
CA GLY A 163 -23.55 -4.45 29.86
C GLY A 163 -22.48 -4.53 28.79
N ARG A 164 -22.33 -3.40 28.07
CA ARG A 164 -21.47 -3.30 26.89
C ARG A 164 -19.99 -3.51 27.23
N SER A 165 -19.52 -2.95 28.34
CA SER A 165 -18.11 -3.05 28.74
C SER A 165 -17.72 -4.49 29.03
N GLU A 166 -18.56 -5.25 29.74
CA GLU A 166 -18.36 -6.68 29.98
C GLU A 166 -18.45 -7.51 28.71
N LEU A 167 -19.38 -7.18 27.79
CA LEU A 167 -19.45 -7.83 26.48
C LEU A 167 -18.14 -7.68 25.72
N SER A 168 -17.55 -6.48 25.70
CA SER A 168 -16.24 -6.27 25.09
C SER A 168 -15.13 -6.99 25.87
N ALA A 169 -15.11 -6.92 27.19
CA ALA A 169 -14.11 -7.55 28.03
C ALA A 169 -14.06 -9.07 27.81
N PHE A 170 -15.22 -9.73 27.74
CA PHE A 170 -15.34 -11.18 27.53
C PHE A 170 -14.57 -11.66 26.29
N PHE A 171 -14.59 -10.90 25.19
CA PHE A 171 -13.88 -11.29 23.96
C PHE A 171 -12.42 -10.80 23.92
N LEU A 172 -12.07 -9.80 24.73
CA LEU A 172 -10.71 -9.24 24.78
C LEU A 172 -9.82 -9.95 25.80
N GLU A 173 -10.39 -10.57 26.84
CA GLU A 173 -9.63 -11.26 27.90
C GLU A 173 -8.68 -12.32 27.33
N ASP A 174 -9.20 -13.21 26.48
CA ASP A 174 -8.41 -14.24 25.79
C ASP A 174 -7.42 -13.68 24.75
N LEU A 175 -7.64 -12.45 24.26
CA LEU A 175 -6.78 -11.81 23.25
C LEU A 175 -5.58 -11.09 23.87
N LEU A 176 -5.70 -10.63 25.12
CA LEU A 176 -4.71 -9.79 25.80
C LEU A 176 -3.81 -10.57 26.78
N LEU A 177 -4.10 -11.85 27.01
CA LEU A 177 -3.24 -12.72 27.80
C LEU A 177 -1.97 -13.07 26.99
N PRO A 178 -0.76 -12.86 27.54
CA PRO A 178 0.45 -13.41 26.95
C PRO A 178 0.28 -14.93 26.82
N PRO A 179 0.83 -15.58 25.77
CA PRO A 179 0.79 -17.03 25.68
C PRO A 179 1.32 -17.60 26.99
N THR A 180 0.51 -18.46 27.64
CA THR A 180 0.71 -18.98 29.00
C THR A 180 2.05 -19.72 29.18
N GLY A 181 2.83 -19.90 28.11
CA GLY A 181 4.20 -20.45 28.14
C GLY A 181 5.32 -19.46 28.50
N LEU A 182 5.05 -18.16 28.70
CA LEU A 182 6.08 -17.19 29.13
C LEU A 182 6.14 -16.97 30.65
N LEU A 183 5.10 -17.37 31.39
CA LEU A 183 5.12 -17.40 32.85
C LEU A 183 5.46 -18.83 33.28
N GLY A 184 6.71 -19.21 33.05
CA GLY A 184 7.25 -20.47 33.51
C GLY A 184 6.97 -20.66 35.00
N GLU A 185 6.36 -21.80 35.29
CA GLU A 185 6.32 -22.47 36.57
C GLU A 185 7.70 -22.44 37.26
N GLU A 186 7.96 -21.44 38.10
CA GLU A 186 8.78 -21.64 39.29
C GLU A 186 7.86 -21.53 40.51
N GLY A 187 7.16 -22.63 40.78
CA GLY A 187 6.59 -22.86 42.10
C GLY A 187 7.71 -22.79 43.13
N PRO A 188 7.58 -22.04 44.23
CA PRO A 188 8.62 -21.97 45.24
C PRO A 188 8.81 -23.36 45.85
N ALA A 189 9.97 -23.95 45.55
CA ALA A 189 10.49 -25.14 46.20
C ALA A 189 10.38 -24.95 47.73
N SER A 190 9.61 -25.82 48.35
CA SER A 190 9.51 -25.93 49.80
C SER A 190 10.87 -26.40 50.36
N PRO A 191 11.52 -25.68 51.28
CA PRO A 191 12.57 -26.25 52.10
C PRO A 191 12.00 -26.59 53.48
N SER A 192 11.93 -27.90 53.71
CA SER A 192 11.97 -28.63 54.98
C SER A 192 12.41 -27.84 56.22
N SER A 193 11.56 -27.85 57.26
CA SER A 193 11.90 -27.50 58.64
C SER A 193 12.75 -28.60 59.32
N PRO A 194 13.71 -28.25 60.18
CA PRO A 194 14.06 -29.06 61.34
C PRO A 194 13.13 -28.77 62.54
#